data_AF-A0A482VYR6-F1
#
_entry.id   AF-A0A482VYR6-F1
#
_cell.length_a   1.000
_cell.length_b   1.000
_cell.length_c   1.000
_cell.angle_alpha   90.00
_cell.angle_beta   90.00
_cell.angle_gamma   90.00
#
_symmetry.space_group_name_H-M   'P 1'
#
loop_
_entity.id
_entity.type
_entity.pdbx_description
1 polymer ?
#
loop_
_entity_poly.entity_id
_entity_poly.type
_entity_poly.pdbx_seq_one_letter_code
_entity_poly.pdbx_strand_id
1 'polypeptide(L)'
;MAQEKDFFVVYAAGACKNNGKEDAKAGIGVYFLATGEEVTEIVKDVPVTNNIAELRACTRATEKAIENDSEYVVKCMNEWICKWKNNNWKTISTYNDVKNKDLIDDLGELCELIEVKWEHIPCCENMVADKLAKQAIAD
;
A
#
# COMPACT_ATOMS: atom_id res chain seq x y z
N MET A 1 -0.82 28.74 -12.45
CA MET A 1 -1.95 28.35 -11.58
C MET A 1 -1.66 26.92 -11.14
N ALA A 2 -1.62 26.64 -9.83
CA ALA A 2 -1.43 25.26 -9.37
C ALA A 2 -2.66 24.45 -9.80
N GLN A 3 -2.43 23.35 -10.51
CA GLN A 3 -3.50 22.43 -10.88
C GLN A 3 -3.99 21.73 -9.60
N GLU A 4 -5.29 21.78 -9.33
CA GLU A 4 -5.87 20.98 -8.25
C GLU A 4 -5.58 19.50 -8.55
N LYS A 5 -4.92 18.82 -7.61
CA LYS A 5 -4.67 17.39 -7.69
C LYS A 5 -5.88 16.66 -7.12
N ASP A 6 -6.50 15.81 -7.92
CA ASP A 6 -7.52 14.89 -7.44
C ASP A 6 -6.84 13.74 -6.67
N PHE A 7 -7.21 13.56 -5.40
CA PHE A 7 -6.72 12.47 -4.56
C PHE A 7 -7.80 11.39 -4.44
N PHE A 8 -7.39 10.13 -4.58
CA PHE A 8 -8.23 9.00 -4.17
C PHE A 8 -8.18 8.86 -2.66
N VAL A 9 -9.36 8.88 -2.02
CA VAL A 9 -9.47 8.80 -0.57
C VAL A 9 -9.47 7.33 -0.15
N VAL A 10 -8.57 6.99 0.78
CA VAL A 10 -8.50 5.68 1.42
C VAL A 10 -8.52 5.89 2.93
N TYR A 11 -9.40 5.15 3.59
CA TYR A 11 -9.48 5.14 5.04
C TYR A 11 -8.77 3.90 5.58
N ALA A 12 -7.89 4.09 6.57
CA ALA A 12 -7.17 3.02 7.22
C ALA A 12 -7.35 3.13 8.74
N ALA A 13 -7.45 2.00 9.43
CA ALA A 13 -7.53 1.93 10.88
C ALA A 13 -6.87 0.66 11.41
N GLY A 14 -6.18 0.79 12.54
CA GLY A 14 -5.73 -0.32 13.37
C GLY A 14 -6.62 -0.51 14.59
N ALA A 15 -6.74 -1.73 15.06
CA ALA A 15 -7.34 -2.04 16.36
C ALA A 15 -6.46 -3.02 17.11
N CYS A 16 -6.30 -2.83 18.42
CA CYS A 16 -5.60 -3.77 19.28
C CYS A 16 -6.39 -4.05 20.56
N LYS A 17 -6.76 -5.31 20.76
CA LYS A 17 -7.35 -5.84 21.99
C LYS A 17 -6.23 -6.18 22.97
N ASN A 18 -6.44 -5.88 24.25
CA ASN A 18 -5.43 -6.10 25.31
C ASN A 18 -4.09 -5.39 25.03
N ASN A 19 -4.14 -4.19 24.45
CA ASN A 19 -2.95 -3.40 24.11
C ASN A 19 -1.96 -3.28 25.28
N GLY A 20 -0.69 -3.63 25.04
CA GLY A 20 0.38 -3.61 26.03
C GLY A 20 0.46 -4.86 26.93
N LYS A 21 -0.35 -5.89 26.68
CA LYS A 21 -0.31 -7.17 27.39
C LYS A 21 0.29 -8.29 26.52
N GLU A 22 0.67 -9.40 27.15
CA GLU A 22 1.22 -10.58 26.45
C GLU A 22 0.20 -11.24 25.51
N ASP A 23 -1.10 -11.16 25.85
CA ASP A 23 -2.20 -11.74 25.07
C ASP A 23 -2.82 -10.74 24.08
N ALA A 24 -2.08 -9.68 23.72
CA ALA A 24 -2.55 -8.68 22.79
C ALA A 24 -2.86 -9.30 21.40
N LYS A 25 -3.98 -8.90 20.80
CA LYS A 25 -4.36 -9.24 19.42
C LYS A 25 -4.62 -7.96 18.66
N ALA A 26 -4.06 -7.84 17.46
CA ALA A 26 -4.27 -6.67 16.63
C ALA A 26 -4.76 -7.03 15.23
N GLY A 27 -5.54 -6.12 14.64
CA GLY A 27 -6.11 -6.25 13.31
C GLY A 27 -6.15 -4.91 12.61
N ILE A 28 -6.31 -4.95 11.30
CA ILE A 28 -6.37 -3.78 10.44
C ILE A 28 -7.64 -3.79 9.60
N GLY A 29 -8.10 -2.59 9.28
CA GLY A 29 -9.18 -2.32 8.36
C GLY A 29 -8.75 -1.27 7.35
N VAL A 30 -9.05 -1.49 6.08
CA VAL A 30 -8.86 -0.49 5.01
C VAL A 30 -10.11 -0.41 4.16
N TYR A 31 -10.52 0.80 3.81
CA TYR A 31 -11.68 1.07 2.96
C TYR A 31 -11.32 2.08 1.87
N PHE A 32 -11.47 1.67 0.61
CA PHE A 32 -11.21 2.49 -0.57
C PHE A 32 -12.49 3.20 -1.01
N LEU A 33 -12.59 4.51 -0.79
CA LEU A 33 -13.83 5.25 -1.03
C LEU A 33 -14.28 5.21 -2.50
N ALA A 34 -13.32 5.24 -3.43
CA ALA A 34 -13.60 5.28 -4.87
C ALA A 34 -14.15 3.96 -5.42
N THR A 35 -13.75 2.82 -4.85
CA THR A 35 -14.10 1.48 -5.36
C THR A 35 -15.09 0.73 -4.46
N GLY A 36 -15.21 1.13 -3.20
CA GLY A 36 -15.94 0.39 -2.18
C GLY A 36 -15.19 -0.87 -1.69
N GLU A 37 -13.93 -1.05 -2.06
CA GLU A 37 -13.14 -2.21 -1.65
C GLU A 37 -12.78 -2.15 -0.16
N GLU A 38 -12.89 -3.30 0.51
CA GLU A 38 -12.66 -3.47 1.94
C GLU A 38 -11.56 -4.51 2.19
N VAL A 39 -10.64 -4.20 3.11
CA VAL A 39 -9.59 -5.12 3.56
C VAL A 39 -9.73 -5.31 5.06
N THR A 40 -9.66 -6.56 5.52
CA THR A 40 -9.70 -6.95 6.94
C THR A 40 -8.66 -8.03 7.19
N GLU A 41 -7.66 -7.75 8.02
CA GLU A 41 -6.54 -8.68 8.23
C GLU A 41 -6.06 -8.67 9.70
N ILE A 42 -5.56 -9.81 10.18
CA ILE A 42 -4.88 -9.92 11.48
C ILE A 42 -3.43 -9.47 11.34
N VAL A 43 -2.96 -8.65 12.28
CA VAL A 43 -1.56 -8.25 12.39
C VAL A 43 -0.74 -9.41 12.94
N LYS A 44 0.31 -9.80 12.21
CA LYS A 44 1.17 -10.95 12.55
C LYS A 44 2.44 -10.58 13.32
N ASP A 45 2.69 -9.29 13.54
CA ASP A 45 3.82 -8.79 14.33
C ASP A 45 3.79 -9.35 15.78
N VAL A 46 4.95 -9.49 16.42
CA VAL A 46 5.04 -9.91 17.83
C VAL A 46 6.13 -9.10 18.55
N PRO A 47 5.82 -8.39 19.64
CA PRO A 47 4.48 -8.16 20.20
C PRO A 47 3.65 -7.21 19.33
N VAL A 48 2.32 -7.30 19.42
CA VAL A 48 1.41 -6.32 18.78
C VAL A 48 1.03 -5.19 19.74
N THR A 49 0.80 -3.99 19.18
CA THR A 49 0.25 -2.82 19.88
C THR A 49 -0.74 -2.11 18.97
N ASN A 50 -1.52 -1.17 19.52
CA ASN A 50 -2.39 -0.33 18.68
C ASN A 50 -1.60 0.43 17.62
N ASN A 51 -0.44 1.00 17.99
CA ASN A 51 0.40 1.76 17.06
C ASN A 51 0.91 0.91 15.90
N ILE A 52 1.28 -0.36 16.18
CA ILE A 52 1.68 -1.30 15.12
C ILE A 52 0.50 -1.56 14.18
N ALA A 53 -0.71 -1.74 14.72
CA ALA A 53 -1.91 -1.94 13.91
C ALA A 53 -2.19 -0.75 12.99
N GLU A 54 -2.15 0.48 13.51
CA GLU A 54 -2.37 1.70 12.71
C GLU A 54 -1.36 1.81 11.56
N LEU A 55 -0.07 1.59 11.84
CA LEU A 55 0.98 1.65 10.83
C LEU A 55 0.81 0.54 9.77
N ARG A 56 0.46 -0.67 10.19
CA ARG A 56 0.20 -1.79 9.27
C ARG A 56 -1.01 -1.52 8.38
N ALA A 57 -2.06 -0.89 8.90
CA ALA A 57 -3.22 -0.51 8.10
C ALA A 57 -2.82 0.47 6.99
N CYS A 58 -2.03 1.49 7.31
CA CYS A 58 -1.50 2.46 6.35
C CYS A 58 -0.55 1.84 5.32
N THR A 59 0.32 0.91 5.75
CA THR A 59 1.19 0.14 4.84
C THR A 59 0.35 -0.67 3.86
N ARG A 60 -0.63 -1.44 4.36
CA ARG A 60 -1.48 -2.29 3.52
C ARG A 60 -2.31 -1.48 2.54
N ALA A 61 -2.85 -0.33 2.97
CA ALA A 61 -3.57 0.61 2.10
C ALA A 61 -2.69 1.08 0.94
N THR A 62 -1.45 1.47 1.24
CA THR A 62 -0.49 1.92 0.22
C THR A 62 -0.13 0.81 -0.76
N GLU A 63 0.19 -0.39 -0.25
CA GLU A 63 0.49 -1.56 -1.09
C GLU A 63 -0.67 -1.87 -2.03
N LYS A 64 -1.89 -1.89 -1.48
CA LYS A 64 -3.10 -2.23 -2.24
C LYS A 64 -3.42 -1.18 -3.31
N ALA A 65 -3.13 0.10 -3.05
CA ALA A 65 -3.30 1.17 -4.02
C ALA A 65 -2.38 1.05 -5.26
N ILE A 66 -1.26 0.33 -5.16
CA ILE A 66 -0.27 0.13 -6.24
C ILE A 66 -0.22 -1.31 -6.77
N GLU A 67 -1.15 -2.17 -6.34
CA GLU A 67 -1.22 -3.56 -6.82
C GLU A 67 -1.57 -3.61 -8.32
N ASN A 68 -0.95 -4.56 -9.03
CA ASN A 68 -1.22 -4.82 -10.44
C ASN A 68 -1.24 -6.34 -10.69
N ASP A 69 -2.16 -6.81 -11.52
CA ASP A 69 -2.35 -8.22 -11.84
C ASP A 69 -1.34 -8.76 -12.88
N SER A 70 -0.61 -7.87 -13.56
CA SER A 70 0.40 -8.24 -14.53
C SER A 70 1.73 -8.55 -13.85
N GLU A 71 2.09 -9.83 -13.78
CA GLU A 71 3.42 -10.27 -13.32
C GLU A 71 4.55 -9.57 -14.07
N TYR A 72 4.35 -9.27 -15.36
CA TYR A 72 5.31 -8.53 -16.17
C TYR A 72 5.55 -7.11 -15.62
N VAL A 73 4.49 -6.33 -15.37
CA VAL A 73 4.59 -4.97 -14.84
C VAL A 73 5.23 -4.98 -13.46
N VAL A 74 4.79 -5.88 -12.58
CA VAL A 74 5.32 -6.03 -11.23
C VAL A 74 6.83 -6.31 -11.26
N LYS A 75 7.30 -7.23 -12.11
CA LYS A 75 8.73 -7.53 -12.25
C LYS A 75 9.51 -6.39 -12.90
N CYS A 76 8.93 -5.71 -13.89
CA CYS A 76 9.51 -4.51 -14.48
C CYS A 76 9.84 -3.48 -13.40
N MET A 77 8.84 -3.12 -12.57
CA MET A 77 8.98 -2.07 -11.57
C MET A 77 9.83 -2.48 -10.35
N ASN A 78 9.69 -3.71 -9.86
CA ASN A 78 10.35 -4.12 -8.62
C ASN A 78 11.76 -4.70 -8.82
N GLU A 79 12.03 -5.35 -9.95
CA GLU A 79 13.27 -6.14 -10.12
C GLU A 79 14.16 -5.68 -11.26
N TRP A 80 13.55 -5.28 -12.40
CA TRP A 80 14.28 -5.16 -13.65
C TRP A 80 14.68 -3.72 -13.98
N ILE A 81 13.82 -2.74 -13.72
CA ILE A 81 14.04 -1.33 -14.11
C ILE A 81 15.38 -0.80 -13.59
N CYS A 82 15.71 -1.02 -12.31
CA CYS A 82 16.99 -0.60 -11.74
C CYS A 82 18.19 -1.25 -12.43
N LYS A 83 18.08 -2.55 -12.74
CA LYS A 83 19.16 -3.30 -13.43
C LYS A 83 19.33 -2.81 -14.87
N TRP A 84 18.23 -2.54 -15.57
CA TRP A 84 18.25 -2.05 -16.94
C TRP A 84 18.76 -0.61 -17.02
N LYS A 85 18.33 0.29 -16.13
CA LYS A 85 18.89 1.65 -16.01
C LYS A 85 20.41 1.61 -15.83
N ASN A 86 20.91 0.71 -14.98
CA ASN A 86 22.35 0.55 -14.73
C ASN A 86 23.13 -0.12 -15.89
N ASN A 87 22.47 -0.87 -16.76
CA ASN A 87 23.08 -1.60 -17.87
C ASN A 87 22.70 -1.04 -19.25
N ASN A 88 22.53 0.28 -19.35
CA ASN A 88 22.20 0.99 -20.60
C ASN A 88 21.00 0.37 -21.35
N TRP A 89 20.00 -0.11 -20.60
CA TRP A 89 18.77 -0.72 -21.12
C TRP A 89 18.99 -1.95 -22.00
N LYS A 90 19.97 -2.79 -21.62
CA LYS A 90 20.20 -4.10 -22.25
C LYS A 90 19.80 -5.25 -21.35
N THR A 91 19.16 -6.25 -21.95
CA THR A 91 18.79 -7.51 -21.28
C THR A 91 20.05 -8.28 -20.87
N ILE A 92 20.06 -8.81 -19.65
CA ILE A 92 21.24 -9.49 -19.10
C ILE A 92 21.54 -10.79 -19.86
N SER A 93 20.50 -11.55 -20.24
CA SER A 93 20.64 -12.87 -20.84
C SER A 93 21.06 -12.86 -22.30
N THR A 94 20.60 -11.87 -23.09
CA THR A 94 20.81 -11.85 -24.54
C THR A 94 21.57 -10.63 -25.02
N TYR A 95 21.84 -9.65 -24.15
CA TYR A 95 22.48 -8.38 -24.48
C TYR A 95 21.76 -7.54 -25.56
N ASN A 96 20.50 -7.88 -25.84
CA ASN A 96 19.62 -7.11 -26.71
C ASN A 96 18.98 -5.96 -25.95
N ASP A 97 18.51 -4.96 -26.68
CA ASP A 97 17.77 -3.83 -26.11
C ASP A 97 16.47 -4.30 -25.46
N VAL A 98 16.14 -3.69 -24.31
CA VAL A 98 14.92 -3.99 -23.57
C VAL A 98 13.71 -3.52 -24.38
N LYS A 99 12.76 -4.45 -24.59
CA LYS A 99 11.48 -4.11 -25.23
C LYS A 99 10.67 -3.17 -24.35
N ASN A 100 9.94 -2.24 -24.97
CA ASN A 100 9.08 -1.25 -24.29
C ASN A 100 9.83 -0.35 -23.32
N LYS A 101 11.14 -0.14 -23.53
CA LYS A 101 11.99 0.73 -22.69
C LYS A 101 11.27 2.03 -22.32
N ASP A 102 10.81 2.77 -23.33
CA ASP A 102 10.28 4.12 -23.13
C ASP A 102 9.07 4.10 -22.17
N LEU A 103 8.14 3.15 -22.34
CA LEU A 103 6.99 2.99 -21.45
C LEU A 103 7.37 2.58 -20.01
N ILE A 104 8.42 1.75 -19.87
CA ILE A 104 8.90 1.31 -18.56
C ILE A 104 9.58 2.46 -17.83
N ASP A 105 10.36 3.28 -18.55
CA ASP A 105 11.02 4.45 -17.98
C ASP A 105 9.99 5.51 -17.57
N ASP A 106 9.04 5.83 -18.46
CA ASP A 106 7.94 6.77 -18.19
C ASP A 106 7.13 6.34 -16.95
N LEU A 107 6.77 5.05 -16.85
CA LEU A 107 6.06 4.54 -15.69
C LEU A 107 6.92 4.65 -14.41
N GLY A 108 8.21 4.33 -14.50
CA GLY A 108 9.14 4.46 -13.38
C GLY A 108 9.22 5.89 -12.85
N GLU A 109 9.30 6.88 -13.74
CA GLU A 109 9.29 8.30 -13.38
C GLU A 109 7.95 8.72 -12.76
N LEU A 110 6.82 8.28 -13.32
CA LEU A 110 5.50 8.57 -12.75
C LEU A 110 5.33 7.98 -11.35
N CYS A 111 5.87 6.78 -11.11
CA CYS A 111 5.86 6.16 -9.77
C CYS A 111 6.60 7.00 -8.73
N GLU A 112 7.67 7.72 -9.11
CA GLU A 112 8.38 8.64 -8.21
C GLU A 112 7.57 9.90 -7.86
N LEU A 113 6.56 10.22 -8.68
CA LEU A 113 5.70 11.39 -8.50
C LEU A 113 4.41 11.11 -7.71
N ILE A 114 4.17 9.85 -7.31
CA ILE A 114 3.01 9.49 -6.50
C ILE A 114 3.10 10.20 -5.14
N GLU A 115 2.17 11.12 -4.91
CA GLU A 115 2.08 11.89 -3.69
C GLU A 115 1.04 11.27 -2.75
N VAL A 116 1.46 10.90 -1.54
CA VAL A 116 0.56 10.44 -0.49
C VAL A 116 0.35 11.56 0.52
N LYS A 117 -0.88 12.05 0.62
CA LYS A 117 -1.29 13.04 1.62
C LYS A 117 -1.91 12.34 2.82
N TRP A 118 -1.36 12.59 4.01
CA TRP A 118 -1.90 12.05 5.26
C TRP A 118 -2.78 13.09 5.94
N GLU A 119 -4.02 12.74 6.20
CA GLU A 119 -4.96 13.55 6.97
C GLU A 119 -5.46 12.78 8.18
N HIS A 120 -5.38 13.41 9.34
CA HIS A 120 -5.99 12.87 10.55
C HIS A 120 -7.44 13.32 10.62
N ILE A 121 -8.37 12.37 10.65
CA ILE A 121 -9.80 12.61 10.80
C ILE A 121 -10.33 12.01 12.11
N PRO A 122 -11.43 12.55 12.67
CA PRO A 122 -12.09 11.95 13.82
C PRO A 122 -12.52 10.50 13.56
N CYS A 123 -12.43 9.62 14.57
CA CYS A 123 -12.84 8.22 14.47
C CYS A 123 -14.32 8.05 14.03
N CYS A 124 -15.21 8.97 14.41
CA CYS A 124 -16.62 8.95 13.99
C CYS A 124 -16.82 9.15 12.47
N GLU A 125 -15.83 9.67 11.76
CA GLU A 125 -15.85 9.79 10.30
C GLU A 125 -15.18 8.58 9.63
N ASN A 126 -14.37 7.81 10.37
CA ASN A 126 -13.68 6.60 9.91
C ASN A 126 -14.34 5.30 10.40
N MET A 127 -15.68 5.25 10.43
CA MET A 127 -16.39 4.12 11.05
C MET A 127 -16.20 2.80 10.30
N VAL A 128 -16.04 2.84 8.96
CA VAL A 128 -15.93 1.63 8.15
C VAL A 128 -14.60 0.93 8.42
N ALA A 129 -13.47 1.63 8.29
CA ALA A 129 -12.17 1.02 8.54
C ALA A 129 -12.01 0.58 10.01
N ASP A 130 -12.50 1.39 10.96
CA ASP A 130 -12.50 1.02 12.39
C ASP A 130 -13.30 -0.27 12.66
N LYS A 131 -14.46 -0.41 12.04
CA LYS A 131 -15.27 -1.63 12.12
C LYS A 131 -14.53 -2.84 11.54
N LEU A 132 -13.93 -2.71 10.36
CA LEU A 132 -13.16 -3.77 9.71
C LEU A 132 -11.98 -4.21 10.61
N ALA A 133 -11.23 -3.25 11.17
CA ALA A 133 -10.12 -3.54 12.07
C ALA A 133 -10.55 -4.31 13.32
N LYS A 134 -11.68 -3.94 13.93
CA LYS A 134 -12.25 -4.65 15.08
C LYS A 134 -12.78 -6.03 14.71
N GLN A 135 -13.34 -6.20 13.51
CA GLN A 135 -13.81 -7.49 13.02
C GLN A 135 -12.66 -8.51 12.89
N ALA A 136 -11.47 -8.07 12.47
CA ALA A 136 -10.29 -8.93 12.37
C ALA A 136 -9.90 -9.61 13.69
N ILE A 137 -10.26 -9.03 14.84
CA ILE A 137 -9.88 -9.51 16.19
C ILE A 137 -11.08 -9.87 17.07
N ALA A 138 -12.26 -10.04 16.46
CA ALA A 138 -13.50 -10.35 17.16
C ALA A 138 -13.54 -11.78 17.75
N ASP A 139 -12.66 -12.66 17.28
CA ASP A 139 -12.56 -14.07 17.70
C ASP A 139 -11.56 -14.30 18.86
#